data_AF-A0A432SG38-F1
#
_entry.id   AF-A0A432SG38-F1
#
_cell.length_a   1.000
_cell.length_b   1.000
_cell.length_c   1.000
_cell.angle_alpha   90.00
_cell.angle_beta   90.00
_cell.angle_gamma   90.00
#
_symmetry.space_group_name_H-M   'P 1'
#
loop_
_entity.id
_entity.type
_entity.pdbx_description
1 polymer ?
#
loop_
_entity_poly.entity_id
_entity_poly.type
_entity_poly.pdbx_seq_one_letter_code
_entity_poly.pdbx_strand_id
1 'polypeptide(L)'
;MRRSGFTLIELIFVIVIIGVLAAVAVPKFKNLKENAVANNVIKVVKDSESAAPSAYLSVVDVDEAETSATVELSDLLTINGKHWTYTSAAGGGTYAYRDNGTSDAATITLNAANRTVTSVITCANFNDTKAQTKCTNSGATGQVIDF
;
A
#
# COMPACT_ATOMS: atom_id res chain seq x y z
N MET A 1 7.54 12.84 58.26
CA MET A 1 7.01 12.94 56.88
C MET A 1 5.87 11.96 56.72
N ARG A 2 4.63 12.42 56.48
CA ARG A 2 3.49 11.54 56.17
C ARG A 2 3.65 11.06 54.72
N ARG A 3 3.92 9.76 54.52
CA ARG A 3 3.77 9.14 53.20
C ARG A 3 2.27 9.05 52.92
N SER A 4 1.77 9.91 52.03
CA SER A 4 0.46 9.73 51.42
C SER A 4 0.57 8.54 50.46
N GLY A 5 0.14 7.36 50.90
CA GLY A 5 0.03 6.19 50.05
C GLY A 5 -1.21 6.33 49.15
N PHE A 6 -1.08 5.92 47.89
CA PHE A 6 -2.22 5.77 46.98
C PHE A 6 -3.21 4.75 47.56
N THR A 7 -4.51 5.04 47.52
CA THR A 7 -5.50 4.09 48.02
C THR A 7 -5.71 2.96 47.00
N LEU A 8 -5.95 1.73 47.48
CA LEU A 8 -6.26 0.61 46.59
C LEU A 8 -7.51 0.87 45.74
N ILE A 9 -8.48 1.62 46.29
CA ILE A 9 -9.70 1.97 45.59
C ILE A 9 -9.46 2.94 44.42
N GLU A 10 -8.54 3.92 44.56
CA GLU A 10 -8.15 4.79 43.45
C GLU A 10 -7.54 3.98 42.30
N LEU A 11 -6.67 3.02 42.61
CA LEU A 11 -6.06 2.17 41.59
C LEU A 11 -7.13 1.34 40.85
N ILE A 12 -8.11 0.81 41.57
CA ILE A 12 -9.20 0.02 40.99
C ILE A 12 -10.08 0.87 40.06
N PHE A 13 -10.45 2.09 40.46
CA PHE A 13 -11.24 2.96 39.59
C PHE A 13 -10.49 3.34 38.30
N VAL A 14 -9.17 3.55 38.38
CA VAL A 14 -8.35 3.87 37.20
C VAL A 14 -8.34 2.71 36.20
N ILE A 15 -8.10 1.48 36.65
CA ILE A 15 -8.10 0.32 35.74
C ILE A 15 -9.49 0.04 35.16
N VAL A 16 -10.57 0.32 35.91
CA VAL A 16 -11.94 0.17 35.41
C VAL A 16 -12.21 1.20 34.30
N ILE A 17 -11.84 2.46 34.50
CA ILE A 17 -12.02 3.51 33.49
C ILE A 17 -11.22 3.19 32.23
N ILE A 18 -9.94 2.81 32.36
CA ILE A 18 -9.10 2.40 31.23
C ILE A 18 -9.68 1.16 30.53
N GLY A 19 -10.22 0.21 31.29
CA GLY A 19 -10.88 -0.98 30.75
C GLY A 19 -12.08 -0.65 29.86
N VAL A 20 -12.96 0.26 30.30
CA VAL A 20 -14.11 0.70 29.52
C VAL A 20 -13.68 1.46 28.25
N LEU A 21 -12.70 2.36 28.37
CA LEU A 21 -12.18 3.10 27.22
C LEU A 21 -11.50 2.18 26.20
N ALA A 22 -10.73 1.20 26.67
CA ALA A 22 -10.07 0.22 25.80
C ALA A 22 -11.08 -0.64 25.03
N ALA A 23 -12.17 -1.07 25.68
CA ALA A 23 -13.21 -1.89 25.05
C ALA A 23 -13.84 -1.21 23.82
N VAL A 24 -14.03 0.11 23.86
CA VAL A 24 -14.58 0.87 22.72
C VAL A 24 -13.50 1.31 21.72
N ALA A 25 -12.27 1.58 22.17
CA ALA A 25 -11.20 2.11 21.35
C ALA A 25 -10.53 1.03 20.47
N VAL A 26 -10.28 -0.17 21.01
CA VAL A 26 -9.61 -1.27 20.30
C VAL A 26 -10.32 -1.66 18.99
N PRO A 27 -11.64 -1.94 18.96
CA PRO A 27 -12.31 -2.31 17.71
C PRO A 27 -12.33 -1.16 16.70
N LYS A 28 -12.45 0.09 17.15
CA LYS A 28 -12.36 1.27 16.28
C LYS A 28 -10.98 1.42 15.67
N PHE A 29 -9.92 1.29 16.47
CA PHE A 29 -8.54 1.38 16.01
C PHE A 29 -8.21 0.29 14.97
N LYS A 30 -8.67 -0.96 15.21
CA LYS A 30 -8.52 -2.04 14.22
C LYS A 30 -9.16 -1.64 12.88
N ASN A 31 -10.42 -1.19 12.89
CA ASN A 31 -11.12 -0.82 11.66
C ASN A 31 -10.45 0.34 10.93
N LEU A 32 -9.95 1.35 11.65
CA LEU A 32 -9.23 2.47 11.05
C LEU A 32 -7.94 2.00 10.38
N LYS A 33 -7.22 1.07 11.00
CA LYS A 33 -6.00 0.50 10.44
C LYS A 33 -6.29 -0.25 9.13
N GLU A 34 -7.30 -1.12 9.11
CA GLU A 34 -7.66 -1.89 7.91
C GLU A 34 -8.13 -0.98 6.75
N ASN A 35 -8.90 0.07 7.07
CA ASN A 35 -9.30 1.06 6.08
C ASN A 35 -8.11 1.87 5.55
N ALA A 36 -7.15 2.22 6.42
CA ALA A 36 -5.95 2.94 6.04
C ALA A 36 -5.06 2.09 5.11
N VAL A 37 -4.97 0.78 5.36
CA VAL A 37 -4.25 -0.15 4.48
C VAL A 37 -4.83 -0.13 3.07
N ALA A 38 -6.14 -0.36 2.91
CA ALA A 38 -6.77 -0.34 1.59
C ALA A 38 -6.58 1.01 0.88
N ASN A 39 -6.81 2.13 1.58
CA ASN A 39 -6.64 3.47 1.01
C ASN A 39 -5.20 3.76 0.59
N ASN A 40 -4.20 3.32 1.37
CA ASN A 40 -2.80 3.53 1.06
C ASN A 40 -2.41 2.81 -0.23
N VAL A 41 -2.78 1.54 -0.37
CA VAL A 41 -2.49 0.75 -1.56
C VAL A 41 -3.11 1.37 -2.80
N ILE A 42 -4.38 1.74 -2.73
CA ILE A 42 -5.08 2.42 -3.84
C ILE A 42 -4.39 3.74 -4.19
N LYS A 43 -3.98 4.52 -3.19
CA LYS A 43 -3.28 5.78 -3.41
C LYS A 43 -1.94 5.55 -4.10
N VAL A 44 -1.14 4.60 -3.62
CA VAL A 44 0.17 4.28 -4.22
C VAL A 44 0.01 3.85 -5.67
N VAL A 45 -0.98 3.00 -5.98
CA VAL A 45 -1.25 2.59 -7.36
C VAL A 45 -1.60 3.79 -8.25
N LYS A 46 -2.51 4.67 -7.79
CA LYS A 46 -2.92 5.87 -8.55
C LYS A 46 -1.80 6.90 -8.70
N ASP A 47 -0.97 7.07 -7.68
CA ASP A 47 0.19 7.94 -7.74
C ASP A 47 1.22 7.39 -8.76
N SER A 48 1.40 6.07 -8.79
CA SER A 48 2.28 5.39 -9.74
C SER A 48 1.78 5.54 -11.18
N GLU A 49 0.47 5.39 -11.37
CA GLU A 49 -0.20 5.63 -12.64
C GLU A 49 0.04 7.06 -13.16
N SER A 50 -0.11 8.05 -12.27
CA SER A 50 0.14 9.45 -12.61
C SER A 50 1.61 9.77 -12.89
N ALA A 51 2.55 9.11 -12.23
CA ALA A 51 3.98 9.41 -12.30
C ALA A 51 4.69 8.71 -13.47
N ALA A 52 4.17 7.56 -13.91
CA ALA A 52 4.85 6.69 -14.86
C ALA A 52 5.13 7.35 -16.23
N PRO A 53 4.22 8.14 -16.85
CA PRO A 53 4.49 8.76 -18.15
C PRO A 53 5.66 9.74 -18.13
N SER A 54 5.68 10.64 -17.14
CA SER A 54 6.76 11.62 -17.00
C SER A 54 8.11 10.97 -16.67
N ALA A 55 8.10 9.91 -15.87
CA ALA A 55 9.31 9.19 -15.52
C ALA A 55 9.88 8.46 -16.73
N TYR A 56 9.03 7.80 -17.53
CA TYR A 56 9.46 7.07 -18.72
C TYR A 56 10.13 7.99 -19.75
N LEU A 57 9.52 9.15 -20.05
CA LEU A 57 10.12 10.12 -20.97
C LEU A 57 11.49 10.62 -20.50
N SER A 58 11.65 10.86 -19.19
CA SER A 58 12.90 11.34 -18.63
C SER A 58 14.06 10.35 -18.74
N VAL A 59 13.80 9.05 -18.81
CA VAL A 59 14.84 8.02 -18.99
C VAL A 59 15.18 7.85 -20.47
N VAL A 60 14.17 7.87 -21.34
CA VAL A 60 14.38 7.72 -22.79
C VAL A 60 15.13 8.92 -23.39
N ASP A 61 14.91 10.14 -22.90
CA ASP A 61 15.63 11.33 -23.38
C ASP A 61 17.11 11.37 -22.93
N VAL A 62 17.49 10.58 -21.92
CA VAL A 62 18.85 10.57 -21.36
C VAL A 62 19.75 9.51 -22.01
N ASP A 63 19.17 8.38 -22.44
CA ASP A 63 19.89 7.32 -23.17
C ASP A 63 19.56 7.39 -24.68
N GLU A 64 20.33 8.18 -25.45
CA GLU A 64 20.21 8.33 -26.92
C GLU A 64 20.49 7.02 -27.74
N ALA A 65 20.38 5.83 -27.16
CA ALA A 65 20.60 4.59 -27.88
C ALA A 65 19.67 3.47 -27.38
N GLU A 66 18.67 3.13 -28.22
CA GLU A 66 18.20 1.76 -28.45
C GLU A 66 18.42 0.77 -27.30
N THR A 67 17.59 0.83 -26.25
CA THR A 67 16.67 -0.28 -25.94
C THR A 67 15.78 0.09 -24.77
N SER A 68 14.50 0.36 -25.06
CA SER A 68 13.43 0.22 -24.06
C SER A 68 13.53 -1.13 -23.32
N ALA A 69 14.15 -2.15 -23.91
CA ALA A 69 14.33 -3.49 -23.36
C ALA A 69 15.24 -3.60 -22.11
N THR A 70 15.92 -2.54 -21.63
CA THR A 70 16.73 -2.60 -20.40
C THR A 70 16.20 -1.74 -19.25
N VAL A 71 15.25 -0.85 -19.50
CA VAL A 71 14.68 0.02 -18.46
C VAL A 71 13.89 -0.84 -17.47
N GLU A 72 14.24 -0.76 -16.19
CA GLU A 72 13.49 -1.43 -15.13
C GLU A 72 12.50 -0.48 -14.47
N LEU A 73 11.39 -1.03 -13.97
CA LEU A 73 10.37 -0.24 -13.25
C LEU A 73 10.96 0.45 -12.01
N SER A 74 12.01 -0.10 -11.39
CA SER A 74 12.73 0.52 -10.27
C SER A 74 13.41 1.84 -10.63
N ASP A 75 13.83 2.01 -11.89
CA ASP A 75 14.47 3.24 -12.37
C ASP A 75 13.45 4.36 -12.56
N LEU A 76 12.21 4.00 -12.89
CA LEU A 76 11.10 4.93 -13.12
C LEU A 76 10.36 5.29 -11.83
N LEU A 77 10.21 4.30 -10.94
CA LEU A 77 9.37 4.38 -9.77
C LEU A 77 9.95 3.55 -8.64
N THR A 78 10.17 4.18 -7.50
CA THR A 78 10.54 3.48 -6.27
C THR A 78 9.40 3.48 -5.28
N ILE A 79 8.84 2.30 -5.00
CA ILE A 79 7.85 2.10 -3.94
C ILE A 79 8.53 1.47 -2.74
N ASN A 80 8.68 2.25 -1.67
CA ASN A 80 9.15 1.77 -0.38
C ASN A 80 7.99 1.71 0.61
N GLY A 81 7.61 0.49 1.00
CA GLY A 81 6.53 0.30 1.96
C GLY A 81 6.47 -1.13 2.48
N LYS A 82 5.92 -1.28 3.69
CA LYS A 82 5.63 -2.60 4.24
C LYS A 82 4.69 -3.34 3.28
N HIS A 83 4.95 -4.63 3.05
CA HIS A 83 4.17 -5.51 2.18
C HIS A 83 4.27 -5.25 0.66
N TRP A 84 5.03 -4.23 0.25
CA TRP A 84 5.44 -4.09 -1.14
C TRP A 84 6.70 -4.90 -1.40
N THR A 85 6.71 -5.62 -2.50
CA THR A 85 7.86 -6.38 -2.98
C THR A 85 8.14 -6.01 -4.43
N TYR A 86 9.40 -5.82 -4.76
CA TYR A 86 9.85 -5.63 -6.13
C TYR A 86 10.39 -6.93 -6.69
N THR A 87 10.00 -7.27 -7.92
CA THR A 87 10.56 -8.36 -8.71
C THR A 87 11.12 -7.77 -9.99
N SER A 88 12.45 -7.84 -10.15
CA SER A 88 13.15 -7.37 -11.34
C SER A 88 12.85 -8.26 -12.54
N ALA A 89 12.74 -7.64 -13.72
CA ALA A 89 12.66 -8.34 -14.99
C ALA A 89 13.33 -7.47 -16.05
N ALA A 90 14.14 -8.08 -16.92
CA ALA A 90 14.80 -7.37 -18.00
C ALA A 90 13.76 -6.63 -18.87
N GLY A 91 13.89 -5.31 -18.96
CA GLY A 91 12.95 -4.45 -19.70
C GLY A 91 11.58 -4.33 -19.04
N GLY A 92 11.53 -4.40 -17.71
CA GLY A 92 10.28 -4.32 -16.98
C GLY A 92 10.45 -4.41 -15.47
N GLY A 93 9.62 -5.25 -14.85
CA GLY A 93 9.62 -5.48 -13.41
C GLY A 93 8.26 -5.17 -12.80
N THR A 94 8.04 -5.71 -11.61
CA THR A 94 6.74 -5.69 -10.95
C THR A 94 6.89 -5.31 -9.50
N TYR A 95 6.16 -4.28 -9.08
CA TYR A 95 5.81 -4.09 -7.67
C TYR A 95 4.53 -4.84 -7.36
N ALA A 96 4.55 -5.66 -6.32
CA ALA A 96 3.38 -6.37 -5.82
C ALA A 96 3.13 -5.99 -4.36
N TYR A 97 1.87 -5.76 -4.00
CA TYR A 97 1.43 -5.56 -2.64
C TYR A 97 0.70 -6.80 -2.13
N ARG A 98 1.14 -7.33 -0.99
CA ARG A 98 0.54 -8.52 -0.37
C ARG A 98 0.15 -8.29 1.07
N ASP A 99 -1.15 -8.23 1.34
CA ASP A 99 -1.69 -8.01 2.69
C ASP A 99 -1.57 -9.25 3.58
N ASN A 100 -0.35 -9.57 4.03
CA ASN A 100 -0.04 -10.66 4.98
C ASN A 100 -0.49 -12.09 4.55
N GLY A 101 -1.08 -12.24 3.35
CA GLY A 101 -1.52 -13.49 2.74
C GLY A 101 -0.51 -14.03 1.72
N THR A 102 -0.98 -14.83 0.76
CA THR A 102 -0.18 -15.41 -0.33
C THR A 102 -0.45 -14.80 -1.70
N SER A 103 -1.55 -14.06 -1.84
CA SER A 103 -2.00 -13.49 -3.11
C SER A 103 -1.80 -11.98 -3.14
N ASP A 104 -1.45 -11.45 -4.31
CA ASP A 104 -1.18 -10.02 -4.46
C ASP A 104 -2.50 -9.25 -4.58
N ALA A 105 -2.68 -8.26 -3.70
CA ALA A 105 -3.86 -7.39 -3.69
C ALA A 105 -3.71 -6.19 -4.61
N ALA A 106 -2.48 -5.82 -4.95
CA ALA A 106 -2.21 -4.92 -6.06
C ALA A 106 -0.89 -5.29 -6.76
N THR A 107 -0.81 -5.04 -8.06
CA THR A 107 0.42 -5.15 -8.83
C THR A 107 0.60 -3.94 -9.73
N ILE A 108 1.83 -3.51 -9.96
CA ILE A 108 2.22 -2.49 -10.93
C ILE A 108 3.38 -3.07 -11.72
N THR A 109 3.21 -3.21 -13.03
CA THR A 109 4.16 -3.89 -13.92
C THR A 109 4.53 -3.00 -15.08
N LEU A 110 5.82 -2.83 -15.31
CA LEU A 110 6.34 -2.21 -16.54
C LEU A 110 6.51 -3.30 -17.60
N ASN A 111 6.05 -2.99 -18.81
CA ASN A 111 6.42 -3.68 -20.02
C ASN A 111 7.05 -2.66 -20.96
N ALA A 112 8.38 -2.58 -20.97
CA ALA A 112 9.07 -1.56 -21.73
C ALA A 112 9.08 -1.86 -23.25
N ALA A 113 8.93 -3.13 -23.65
CA ALA A 113 8.73 -3.48 -25.06
C ALA A 113 7.43 -2.90 -25.61
N ASN A 114 6.36 -2.91 -24.80
CA ASN A 114 5.06 -2.33 -25.17
C ASN A 114 4.92 -0.87 -24.74
N ARG A 115 5.91 -0.31 -24.04
CA ARG A 115 5.86 1.04 -23.43
C ARG A 115 4.63 1.23 -22.55
N THR A 116 4.29 0.21 -21.77
CA THR A 116 3.11 0.25 -20.90
C THR A 116 3.44 0.02 -19.44
N VAL A 117 2.72 0.71 -18.56
CA VAL A 117 2.61 0.34 -17.15
C VAL A 117 1.20 -0.17 -16.90
N THR A 118 1.11 -1.41 -16.43
CA THR A 118 -0.14 -2.05 -16.06
C THR A 118 -0.25 -2.13 -14.55
N SER A 119 -1.27 -1.50 -13.99
CA SER A 119 -1.68 -1.70 -12.61
C SER A 119 -2.86 -2.67 -12.54
N VAL A 120 -2.94 -3.45 -11.47
CA VAL A 120 -4.07 -4.31 -11.13
C VAL A 120 -4.37 -4.16 -9.65
N ILE A 121 -5.63 -4.00 -9.29
CA ILE A 121 -6.09 -4.03 -7.89
C ILE A 121 -7.10 -5.16 -7.75
N THR A 122 -6.79 -6.13 -6.89
CA THR A 122 -7.66 -7.28 -6.60
C THR A 122 -8.18 -7.16 -5.18
N CYS A 123 -9.30 -6.46 -5.00
CA CYS A 123 -9.86 -6.17 -3.68
C CYS A 123 -10.15 -7.42 -2.82
N ALA A 124 -10.39 -8.58 -3.44
CA ALA A 124 -10.63 -9.83 -2.73
C ALA A 124 -9.38 -10.40 -2.03
N ASN A 125 -8.17 -9.97 -2.43
CA ASN A 125 -6.91 -10.48 -1.90
C ASN A 125 -6.42 -9.71 -0.65
N PHE A 126 -7.15 -8.67 -0.20
CA PHE A 126 -6.92 -8.12 1.14
C PHE A 126 -7.33 -9.13 2.21
N ASN A 127 -6.59 -9.19 3.31
CA ASN A 127 -6.78 -10.23 4.33
C ASN A 127 -7.96 -9.92 5.29
N ASP A 128 -8.30 -8.65 5.50
CA ASP A 128 -9.46 -8.25 6.31
C ASP A 128 -10.67 -7.88 5.43
N THR A 129 -11.86 -8.41 5.75
CA THR A 129 -13.09 -8.19 4.98
C THR A 129 -13.53 -6.72 4.93
N LYS A 130 -13.14 -5.89 5.91
CA LYS A 130 -13.40 -4.45 5.89
C LYS A 130 -12.49 -3.75 4.90
N ALA A 131 -11.22 -4.14 4.81
CA ALA A 131 -10.30 -3.66 3.79
C ALA A 131 -10.79 -4.05 2.38
N GLN A 132 -11.24 -5.29 2.18
CA GLN A 132 -11.86 -5.74 0.92
C GLN A 132 -13.06 -4.88 0.55
N THR A 133 -14.01 -4.70 1.49
CA THR A 133 -15.23 -3.89 1.27
C THR A 133 -14.88 -2.44 0.96
N LYS A 134 -13.90 -1.86 1.68
CA LYS A 134 -13.44 -0.48 1.45
C LYS A 134 -12.83 -0.33 0.06
N CYS A 135 -12.01 -1.29 -0.36
CA CYS A 135 -11.42 -1.33 -1.69
C CYS A 135 -12.50 -1.41 -2.76
N THR A 136 -13.44 -2.35 -2.66
CA THR A 136 -14.53 -2.51 -3.64
C THR A 136 -15.40 -1.25 -3.74
N ASN A 137 -15.77 -0.65 -2.61
CA ASN A 137 -16.59 0.56 -2.58
C ASN A 137 -15.87 1.81 -3.10
N SER A 138 -14.54 1.80 -3.12
CA SER A 138 -13.76 2.90 -3.71
C SER A 138 -13.80 2.92 -5.23
N GLY A 139 -14.28 1.84 -5.87
CA GLY A 139 -14.24 1.68 -7.32
C GLY A 139 -12.82 1.64 -7.88
N ALA A 140 -11.82 1.35 -7.04
CA ALA A 140 -10.43 1.27 -7.46
C ALA A 140 -10.24 0.06 -8.37
N THR A 141 -9.92 0.34 -9.63
CA THR A 141 -9.57 -0.65 -10.64
C THR A 141 -8.14 -0.43 -11.09
N GLY A 142 -7.50 -1.49 -11.58
CA GLY A 142 -6.25 -1.34 -12.32
C GLY A 142 -6.45 -0.62 -13.65
N GLN A 143 -5.38 -0.08 -14.21
CA GLN A 143 -5.33 0.59 -15.50
C GLN A 143 -4.08 0.15 -16.28
N VAL A 144 -4.17 0.25 -17.60
CA VAL A 144 -3.00 0.18 -18.49
C VAL A 144 -2.73 1.58 -18.98
N ILE A 145 -1.49 2.05 -18.82
CA ILE A 145 -1.04 3.37 -19.24
C ILE A 145 0.03 3.18 -20.30
N ASP A 146 -0.22 3.73 -21.47
CA ASP A 146 0.71 3.73 -22.60
C ASP A 146 1.50 5.05 -22.62
N PHE A 147 2.77 4.98 -23.05
CA PHE A 147 3.67 6.13 -23.22
C PHE A 147 4.10 6.32 -24.66
#